data_AF-E6VTV7-F1
#
_entry.id   AF-E6VTV7-F1
#
_cell.length_a   1.000
_cell.length_b   1.000
_cell.length_c   1.000
_cell.angle_alpha   90.00
_cell.angle_beta   90.00
_cell.angle_gamma   90.00
#
_symmetry.space_group_name_H-M   'P 1'
#
loop_
_entity.id
_entity.type
_entity.pdbx_description
1 polymer ?
#
loop_
_entity_poly.entity_id
_entity_poly.type
_entity_poly.pdbx_seq_one_letter_code
_entity_poly.pdbx_strand_id
1 'polypeptide(L)'
;MAPIMTPLFAPQVPAVVLLVRDIGKSRDFYAKGLGYVPGGGCDAGAGAGETLAGAFGQSLRLVPVVSDRPVAEVGCMHECMDGRVVLCVSVADRERAASAIMAHGGGRAANRLGDTPLYLGPDGELILLEERGLPGVERVRLVVYDFDGVMTDNRVFVDQDGRESVAANRSDGLAVGMIARLGVDQCILSTETNPVVQARAMKLGLIAESGVADKPAALVALAERRGVALADILFVGNDVNDAGAMALAGFCVAPADAHPSVRALAGYVTLARGGHGVVRELADLLMAARS
;
A
#
# COMPACT_ATOMS: atom_id res chain seq x y z
N MET A 1 42.41 -7.84 -5.26
CA MET A 1 41.11 -7.53 -5.92
C MET A 1 40.04 -7.75 -4.89
N ALA A 2 39.30 -6.70 -4.53
CA ALA A 2 38.19 -6.74 -3.59
C ALA A 2 36.95 -7.42 -4.24
N PRO A 3 35.97 -7.85 -3.42
CA PRO A 3 35.05 -8.98 -3.65
C PRO A 3 33.65 -8.53 -4.08
N ILE A 4 32.81 -9.42 -4.63
CA ILE A 4 31.36 -9.16 -4.76
C ILE A 4 30.55 -10.47 -4.63
N MET A 5 29.35 -10.33 -4.04
CA MET A 5 28.17 -11.21 -3.99
C MET A 5 28.04 -11.97 -2.66
N THR A 6 27.10 -11.70 -1.75
CA THR A 6 25.79 -11.01 -1.84
C THR A 6 25.40 -10.50 -0.43
N PRO A 7 24.29 -9.74 -0.28
CA PRO A 7 23.24 -10.32 0.55
C PRO A 7 21.83 -10.21 -0.03
N LEU A 8 21.02 -11.18 0.41
CA LEU A 8 19.59 -11.36 0.19
C LEU A 8 18.79 -10.05 0.26
N PHE A 9 17.94 -9.82 -0.72
CA PHE A 9 16.86 -8.85 -0.65
C PHE A 9 15.89 -9.25 0.46
N ALA A 10 16.06 -8.70 1.66
CA ALA A 10 14.97 -8.56 2.61
C ALA A 10 13.96 -7.55 2.01
N PRO A 11 12.64 -7.80 2.08
CA PRO A 11 11.67 -6.86 1.56
C PRO A 11 11.77 -5.57 2.38
N GLN A 12 12.34 -4.53 1.79
CA GLN A 12 12.39 -3.21 2.38
C GLN A 12 10.97 -2.64 2.33
N VAL A 13 10.22 -2.81 3.42
CA VAL A 13 9.26 -1.77 3.84
C VAL A 13 10.05 -0.45 3.75
N PRO A 14 9.55 0.61 3.10
CA PRO A 14 10.28 1.87 3.06
C PRO A 14 10.40 2.38 4.50
N ALA A 15 11.53 2.09 5.12
CA ALA A 15 11.85 2.53 6.46
C ALA A 15 12.21 4.00 6.33
N VAL A 16 11.34 4.88 6.82
CA VAL A 16 11.63 6.31 6.78
C VAL A 16 12.64 6.63 7.89
N VAL A 17 13.86 6.92 7.43
CA VAL A 17 15.02 7.54 8.05
C VAL A 17 14.79 8.91 8.72
N LEU A 18 14.31 9.04 9.97
CA LEU A 18 14.09 10.38 10.53
C LEU A 18 15.28 10.85 11.38
N LEU A 19 15.96 11.91 10.93
CA LEU A 19 16.91 12.63 11.76
C LEU A 19 16.17 13.69 12.56
N VAL A 20 16.22 13.59 13.88
CA VAL A 20 15.50 14.49 14.78
C VAL A 20 16.44 15.10 15.82
N ARG A 21 16.06 16.29 16.30
CA ARG A 21 16.81 17.00 17.35
C ARG A 21 16.41 16.50 18.74
N ASP A 22 15.13 16.18 18.94
CA ASP A 22 14.59 15.69 20.20
C ASP A 22 13.65 14.51 19.93
N ILE A 23 14.15 13.29 20.17
CA ILE A 23 13.40 12.05 19.93
C ILE A 23 12.10 12.01 20.75
N GLY A 24 12.12 12.53 21.99
CA GLY A 24 10.94 12.49 22.86
C GLY A 24 9.81 13.34 22.30
N LYS A 25 10.13 14.58 21.90
CA LYS A 25 9.16 15.49 21.28
C LYS A 25 8.67 14.99 19.93
N SER A 26 9.58 14.55 19.07
CA SER A 26 9.24 13.99 17.78
C SER A 26 8.33 12.77 17.92
N ARG A 27 8.68 11.81 18.79
CA ARG A 27 7.84 10.63 19.07
C ARG A 27 6.43 11.02 19.50
N ASP A 28 6.32 11.89 20.49
CA ASP A 28 5.03 12.33 21.00
C ASP A 28 4.18 13.00 19.90
N PHE A 29 4.81 13.76 19.01
CA PHE A 29 4.17 14.35 17.85
C PHE A 29 3.68 13.28 16.85
N TYR A 30 4.54 12.37 16.38
CA TYR A 30 4.14 11.33 15.43
C TYR A 30 3.08 10.39 16.03
N ALA A 31 3.14 10.14 17.34
CA ALA A 31 2.16 9.30 18.00
C ALA A 31 0.80 9.95 18.18
N LYS A 32 0.75 11.16 18.78
CA LYS A 32 -0.51 11.84 19.08
C LYS A 32 -1.10 12.56 17.86
N GLY A 33 -0.24 13.20 17.07
CA GLY A 33 -0.66 14.00 15.92
C GLY A 33 -0.97 13.17 14.67
N LEU A 34 -0.21 12.10 14.43
CA LEU A 34 -0.29 11.31 13.19
C LEU A 34 -0.68 9.85 13.40
N GLY A 35 -0.93 9.42 14.65
CA GLY A 35 -1.45 8.09 14.95
C GLY A 35 -0.45 6.94 14.81
N TYR A 36 0.85 7.24 14.92
CA TYR A 36 1.87 6.19 15.04
C TYR A 36 1.90 5.62 16.47
N VAL A 37 2.26 4.36 16.63
CA VAL A 37 2.38 3.71 17.95
C VAL A 37 3.77 3.11 18.12
N PRO A 38 4.35 3.14 19.34
CA PRO A 38 5.61 2.46 19.62
C PRO A 38 5.53 0.95 19.28
N GLY A 39 6.49 0.44 18.50
CA GLY A 39 6.56 -0.98 18.15
C GLY A 39 7.14 -1.81 19.30
N GLY A 40 6.39 -2.80 19.78
CA GLY A 40 6.82 -3.68 20.87
C GLY A 40 7.93 -4.64 20.46
N GLY A 41 9.16 -4.36 20.89
CA GLY A 41 10.31 -5.26 20.76
C GLY A 41 11.46 -4.82 21.66
N CYS A 42 11.65 -5.60 22.74
CA CYS A 42 12.74 -5.60 23.73
C CYS A 42 13.07 -4.29 24.49
N ASP A 43 12.75 -4.36 25.78
CA ASP A 43 13.32 -3.68 26.95
C ASP A 43 13.23 -2.15 27.09
N ALA A 44 12.41 -1.80 28.09
CA ALA A 44 12.42 -0.61 28.92
C ALA A 44 13.70 0.26 28.85
N GLY A 45 13.62 1.34 28.08
CA GLY A 45 14.56 2.44 28.09
C GLY A 45 14.34 3.33 26.87
N ALA A 46 13.86 4.56 27.05
CA ALA A 46 13.70 5.52 25.97
C ALA A 46 15.06 5.75 25.28
N GLY A 47 15.23 5.26 24.06
CA GLY A 47 16.53 5.19 23.40
C GLY A 47 16.47 5.45 21.91
N ALA A 48 17.56 6.03 21.40
CA ALA A 48 17.87 6.22 19.99
C ALA A 48 17.54 4.98 19.14
N GLY A 49 16.80 5.16 18.04
CA GLY A 49 16.57 4.09 17.07
C GLY A 49 15.31 3.25 17.26
N GLU A 50 14.39 3.64 18.15
CA GLU A 50 13.05 3.06 18.29
C GLU A 50 12.23 3.22 16.98
N THR A 51 11.48 2.18 16.62
CA THR A 51 10.61 2.16 15.43
C THR A 51 9.15 2.35 15.85
N LEU A 52 8.51 3.38 15.30
CA LEU A 52 7.08 3.62 15.42
C LEU A 52 6.35 2.94 14.26
N ALA A 53 5.28 2.21 14.55
CA ALA A 53 4.41 1.59 13.56
C ALA A 53 3.16 2.44 13.35
N GLY A 54 2.79 2.69 12.10
CA GLY A 54 1.53 3.35 11.78
C GLY A 54 0.42 2.34 11.45
N ALA A 55 -0.84 2.81 11.50
CA ALA A 55 -2.04 1.98 11.39
C ALA A 55 -2.16 1.16 10.08
N PHE A 56 -1.37 1.47 9.04
CA PHE A 56 -1.42 0.80 7.73
C PHE A 56 -0.10 0.06 7.41
N GLY A 57 0.64 -0.34 8.45
CA GLY A 57 1.87 -1.13 8.34
C GLY A 57 3.12 -0.35 7.92
N GLN A 58 3.06 0.98 7.90
CA GLN A 58 4.24 1.84 7.76
C GLN A 58 5.08 1.81 9.05
N SER A 59 6.40 1.98 8.91
CA SER A 59 7.32 2.08 10.03
C SER A 59 8.20 3.32 9.91
N LEU A 60 8.49 3.94 11.04
CA LEU A 60 9.21 5.21 11.15
C LEU A 60 10.27 5.06 12.24
N ARG A 61 11.53 5.33 11.93
CA ARG A 61 12.62 5.20 12.90
C ARG A 61 13.21 6.57 13.22
N LEU A 62 13.20 6.93 14.51
CA LEU A 62 13.77 8.19 15.00
C LEU A 62 15.24 7.98 15.38
N VAL A 63 16.14 8.72 14.75
CA VAL A 63 17.57 8.65 15.00
C VAL A 63 18.08 10.01 15.47
N PRO A 64 18.77 10.09 16.63
CA PRO A 64 19.37 11.33 17.09
C PRO A 64 20.66 11.60 16.31
N VAL A 65 20.89 12.86 15.96
CA VAL A 65 22.15 13.28 15.36
C VAL A 65 23.08 13.81 16.46
N VAL A 66 24.22 13.14 16.64
CA VAL A 66 25.36 13.64 17.41
C VAL A 66 26.42 13.99 16.37
N SER A 67 26.78 15.26 16.20
CA SER A 67 27.74 15.69 15.16
C SER A 67 29.14 15.07 15.45
N ASP A 68 29.94 14.61 14.48
CA ASP A 68 30.59 15.38 13.39
C ASP A 68 30.93 14.54 12.09
N ARG A 69 29.91 13.98 11.39
CA ARG A 69 29.88 13.38 9.99
C ARG A 69 30.34 11.91 9.78
N PRO A 70 29.92 11.18 8.69
CA PRO A 70 28.93 11.46 7.63
C PRO A 70 27.81 10.39 7.43
N VAL A 71 26.78 10.80 6.66
CA VAL A 71 25.44 10.24 6.40
C VAL A 71 25.44 9.12 5.32
N ALA A 72 26.42 8.20 5.32
CA ALA A 72 26.71 7.40 4.12
C ALA A 72 25.82 6.14 3.86
N GLU A 73 24.83 5.82 4.69
CA GLU A 73 24.05 4.55 4.55
C GLU A 73 22.52 4.72 4.44
N VAL A 74 22.01 5.95 4.34
CA VAL A 74 20.55 6.19 4.40
C VAL A 74 19.96 6.26 2.99
N GLY A 75 19.50 5.11 2.51
CA GLY A 75 18.83 4.94 1.23
C GLY A 75 17.67 5.91 1.05
N CYS A 76 17.83 6.75 0.02
CA CYS A 76 16.86 7.68 -0.56
C CYS A 76 16.47 8.90 0.28
N MET A 77 17.34 9.92 0.34
CA MET A 77 16.90 11.29 0.63
C MET A 77 17.76 12.34 -0.10
N HIS A 78 17.11 13.21 -0.88
CA HIS A 78 17.75 14.37 -1.51
C HIS A 78 18.20 15.36 -0.41
N GLU A 79 19.51 15.51 -0.24
CA GLU A 79 20.12 16.37 0.77
C GLU A 79 19.74 17.85 0.56
N CYS A 80 19.08 18.45 1.57
CA CYS A 80 18.89 19.89 1.61
C CYS A 80 20.09 20.52 2.37
N MET A 81 20.76 21.50 1.76
CA MET A 81 22.08 22.04 2.16
C MET A 81 22.21 22.64 3.58
N ASP A 82 21.14 22.71 4.37
CA ASP A 82 21.11 23.33 5.70
C ASP A 82 21.00 22.33 6.87
N GLY A 83 21.29 21.04 6.63
CA GLY A 83 21.16 20.00 7.67
C GLY A 83 19.71 19.65 8.04
N ARG A 84 18.77 19.93 7.11
CA ARG A 84 17.34 19.57 7.24
C ARG A 84 17.02 18.32 6.42
N VAL A 85 16.05 17.55 6.91
CA VAL A 85 15.61 16.27 6.33
C VAL A 85 14.18 16.46 5.79
N VAL A 86 13.93 16.02 4.55
CA VAL A 86 12.59 15.89 3.95
C VAL A 86 12.00 14.50 4.23
N LEU A 87 11.01 14.43 5.11
CA LEU A 87 10.29 13.22 5.43
C LEU A 87 9.11 13.05 4.49
N CYS A 88 8.98 11.87 3.89
CA CYS A 88 7.72 11.47 3.31
C CYS A 88 6.92 10.66 4.33
N VAL A 89 5.72 11.15 4.68
CA VAL A 89 4.82 10.50 5.64
C VAL A 89 3.51 10.18 4.93
N SER A 90 3.23 8.89 4.78
CA SER A 90 1.95 8.45 4.23
C SER A 90 0.85 8.49 5.30
N VAL A 91 -0.23 9.22 5.03
CA VAL A 91 -1.34 9.49 5.98
C VAL A 91 -2.69 9.20 5.32
N ALA A 92 -3.66 8.67 6.08
CA ALA A 92 -4.98 8.33 5.51
C ALA A 92 -5.84 9.54 5.09
N ASP A 93 -5.57 10.68 5.71
CA ASP A 93 -6.27 11.95 5.47
C ASP A 93 -5.22 13.05 5.57
N ARG A 94 -4.91 13.66 4.42
CA ARG A 94 -3.86 14.66 4.33
C ARG A 94 -4.24 15.96 5.04
N GLU A 95 -5.52 16.36 5.02
CA GLU A 95 -5.98 17.59 5.65
C GLU A 95 -5.99 17.50 7.16
N ARG A 96 -6.42 16.35 7.69
CA ARG A 96 -6.37 16.08 9.13
C ARG A 96 -4.93 15.99 9.63
N ALA A 97 -4.04 15.33 8.89
CA ALA A 97 -2.62 15.28 9.21
C ALA A 97 -1.98 16.68 9.17
N ALA A 98 -2.28 17.48 8.15
CA ALA A 98 -1.85 18.88 8.06
C ALA A 98 -2.35 19.70 9.26
N SER A 99 -3.62 19.56 9.62
CA SER A 99 -4.22 20.23 10.77
C SER A 99 -3.55 19.82 12.08
N ALA A 100 -3.24 18.53 12.24
CA ALA A 100 -2.51 18.03 13.41
C ALA A 100 -1.08 18.56 13.49
N ILE A 101 -0.36 18.66 12.37
CA ILE A 101 0.95 19.32 12.32
C ILE A 101 0.85 20.75 12.86
N MET A 102 -0.10 21.53 12.33
CA MET A 102 -0.30 22.93 12.76
C MET A 102 -0.72 23.03 14.23
N ALA A 103 -1.59 22.14 14.71
CA ALA A 103 -2.06 22.13 16.09
C ALA A 103 -0.98 21.75 17.11
N HIS A 104 0.04 21.00 16.69
CA HIS A 104 1.11 20.50 17.55
C HIS A 104 2.46 21.22 17.33
N GLY A 105 2.42 22.50 16.92
CA GLY A 105 3.59 23.37 16.88
C GLY A 105 4.44 23.26 15.62
N GLY A 106 3.99 22.50 14.63
CA GLY A 106 4.53 22.54 13.28
C GLY A 106 4.03 23.76 12.49
N GLY A 107 4.50 23.87 11.25
CA GLY A 107 4.16 24.99 10.37
C GLY A 107 3.94 24.58 8.92
N ARG A 108 3.57 25.53 8.06
CA ARG A 108 3.66 25.36 6.60
C ARG A 108 5.00 25.90 6.13
N ALA A 109 5.74 25.11 5.34
CA ALA A 109 6.97 25.59 4.73
C ALA A 109 6.62 26.51 3.55
N ALA A 110 7.09 27.76 3.59
CA ALA A 110 6.70 28.79 2.63
C ALA A 110 7.34 28.65 1.22
N ASN A 111 8.25 27.68 1.02
CA ASN A 111 8.92 27.47 -0.26
C ASN A 111 8.69 26.04 -0.73
N ARG A 112 7.94 25.91 -1.82
CA ARG A 112 7.39 24.66 -2.33
C ARG A 112 8.46 23.86 -3.09
N LEU A 113 8.43 22.54 -2.96
CA LEU A 113 9.07 21.64 -3.92
C LEU A 113 8.08 21.49 -5.10
N GLY A 114 8.07 22.46 -6.02
CA GLY A 114 7.04 22.53 -7.08
C GLY A 114 5.66 22.96 -6.57
N ASP A 115 4.60 22.19 -6.86
CA ASP A 115 3.24 22.45 -6.33
C ASP A 115 2.93 21.67 -5.04
N THR A 116 3.88 20.86 -4.59
CA THR A 116 3.68 19.95 -3.47
C THR A 116 3.75 20.70 -2.14
N PRO A 117 2.69 20.65 -1.31
CA PRO A 117 2.68 21.31 -0.01
C PRO A 117 3.61 20.58 0.96
N LEU A 118 4.57 21.34 1.52
CA LEU A 118 5.47 20.88 2.58
C LEU A 118 5.09 21.52 3.92
N TYR A 119 5.26 20.75 4.97
CA TYR A 119 5.04 21.18 6.35
C TYR A 119 6.36 21.20 7.12
N LEU A 120 6.42 21.96 8.20
CA LEU A 120 7.53 21.97 9.13
C LEU A 120 7.12 21.15 10.34
N GLY A 121 7.90 20.11 10.65
CA GLY A 121 7.75 19.37 11.88
C GLY A 121 8.33 20.13 13.09
N PRO A 122 8.09 19.62 14.31
CA PRO A 122 8.45 20.29 15.56
C PRO A 122 9.96 20.50 15.74
N ASP A 123 10.82 19.76 15.04
CA ASP A 123 12.29 19.85 15.16
C ASP A 123 12.94 20.51 13.93
N GLY A 124 12.14 21.12 13.05
CA GLY A 124 12.62 21.84 11.86
C GLY A 124 12.82 20.94 10.64
N GLU A 125 12.34 19.71 10.70
CA GLU A 125 12.24 18.81 9.55
C GLU A 125 11.16 19.28 8.56
N LEU A 126 11.34 18.96 7.27
CA LEU A 126 10.31 19.18 6.26
C LEU A 126 9.48 17.92 6.12
N ILE A 127 8.16 18.00 6.31
CA ILE A 127 7.23 16.90 6.19
C ILE A 127 6.45 17.05 4.88
N LEU A 128 6.67 16.10 3.97
CA LEU A 128 5.81 15.82 2.85
C LEU A 128 4.72 14.84 3.31
N LEU A 129 3.46 15.25 3.21
CA LEU A 129 2.33 14.35 3.45
C LEU A 129 1.89 13.73 2.13
N GLU A 130 2.02 12.42 2.04
CA GLU A 130 1.40 11.63 0.98
C GLU A 130 0.10 11.05 1.50
N GLU A 131 -1.00 11.22 0.77
CA GLU A 131 -2.26 10.62 1.16
C GLU A 131 -2.26 9.13 0.78
N ARG A 132 -2.26 8.26 1.79
CA ARG A 132 -2.55 6.84 1.67
C ARG A 132 -4.06 6.66 1.63
N GLY A 133 -4.54 5.84 0.71
CA GLY A 133 -5.95 5.68 0.43
C GLY A 133 -6.17 5.60 -1.07
N LEU A 134 -7.41 5.83 -1.48
CA LEU A 134 -7.81 5.83 -2.88
C LEU A 134 -8.45 7.19 -3.22
N PRO A 135 -7.67 8.28 -3.26
CA PRO A 135 -8.23 9.60 -3.58
C PRO A 135 -8.78 9.61 -5.01
N GLY A 136 -10.06 9.94 -5.15
CA GLY A 136 -10.73 9.92 -6.45
C GLY A 136 -11.28 8.55 -6.87
N VAL A 137 -11.41 7.59 -5.95
CA VAL A 137 -11.87 6.22 -6.24
C VAL A 137 -13.32 6.14 -6.76
N GLU A 138 -14.11 7.19 -6.59
CA GLU A 138 -15.42 7.36 -7.22
C GLU A 138 -15.33 7.40 -8.76
N ARG A 139 -14.14 7.63 -9.32
CA ARG A 139 -13.88 7.56 -10.76
C ARG A 139 -13.65 6.14 -11.28
N VAL A 140 -13.41 5.16 -10.41
CA VAL A 140 -13.14 3.77 -10.82
C VAL A 140 -14.27 3.27 -11.72
N ARG A 141 -13.92 2.70 -12.87
CA ARG A 141 -14.88 2.13 -13.83
C ARG A 141 -14.75 0.62 -13.97
N LEU A 142 -13.56 0.08 -13.65
CA LEU A 142 -13.26 -1.33 -13.71
C LEU A 142 -12.43 -1.74 -12.49
N VAL A 143 -12.85 -2.80 -11.80
CA VAL A 143 -12.03 -3.49 -10.80
C VAL A 143 -11.47 -4.78 -11.41
N VAL A 144 -10.15 -4.93 -11.32
CA VAL A 144 -9.43 -6.12 -11.74
C VAL A 144 -8.87 -6.81 -10.50
N TYR A 145 -9.22 -8.08 -10.33
CA TYR A 145 -8.75 -8.88 -9.21
C TYR A 145 -7.71 -9.88 -9.69
N ASP A 146 -6.58 -9.99 -9.00
CA ASP A 146 -5.93 -11.29 -8.92
C ASP A 146 -6.87 -12.32 -8.25
N PHE A 147 -6.60 -13.61 -8.46
CA PHE A 147 -7.40 -14.68 -7.88
C PHE A 147 -6.80 -15.20 -6.57
N ASP A 148 -5.54 -15.64 -6.61
CA ASP A 148 -4.94 -16.45 -5.55
C ASP A 148 -4.27 -15.59 -4.49
N GLY A 149 -4.85 -15.58 -3.29
CA GLY A 149 -4.44 -14.67 -2.21
C GLY A 149 -5.15 -13.31 -2.24
N VAL A 150 -6.07 -13.09 -3.19
CA VAL A 150 -7.05 -12.00 -3.16
C VAL A 150 -8.45 -12.55 -2.92
N MET A 151 -8.99 -13.33 -3.87
CA MET A 151 -10.30 -13.98 -3.75
C MET A 151 -10.25 -15.31 -2.99
N THR A 152 -9.06 -15.89 -2.87
CA THR A 152 -8.74 -17.08 -2.07
C THR A 152 -7.70 -16.73 -1.01
N ASP A 153 -7.47 -17.64 -0.06
CA ASP A 153 -6.47 -17.49 1.01
C ASP A 153 -5.05 -17.92 0.60
N ASN A 154 -4.80 -17.96 -0.72
CA ASN A 154 -3.55 -18.39 -1.35
C ASN A 154 -3.17 -19.86 -1.07
N ARG A 155 -4.11 -20.67 -0.58
CA ARG A 155 -3.90 -22.10 -0.34
C ARG A 155 -4.53 -22.93 -1.44
N VAL A 156 -3.80 -23.97 -1.83
CA VAL A 156 -4.27 -25.01 -2.72
C VAL A 156 -4.35 -26.33 -1.95
N PHE A 157 -5.52 -26.97 -2.00
CA PHE A 157 -5.71 -28.32 -1.50
C PHE A 157 -5.52 -29.29 -2.67
N VAL A 158 -4.47 -30.09 -2.60
CA VAL A 158 -4.12 -31.08 -3.64
C VAL A 158 -4.46 -32.48 -3.13
N ASP A 159 -5.27 -33.23 -3.89
CA ASP A 159 -5.56 -34.64 -3.57
C ASP A 159 -4.45 -35.59 -4.06
N GLN A 160 -4.54 -36.87 -3.73
CA GLN A 160 -3.55 -37.87 -4.12
C GLN A 160 -3.46 -38.12 -5.64
N ASP A 161 -4.45 -37.66 -6.41
CA ASP A 161 -4.48 -37.74 -7.87
C ASP A 161 -3.94 -36.46 -8.53
N GLY A 162 -3.50 -35.47 -7.72
CA GLY A 162 -3.00 -34.18 -8.19
C GLY A 162 -4.11 -33.19 -8.56
N ARG A 163 -5.38 -33.44 -8.17
CA ARG A 163 -6.46 -32.46 -8.39
C ARG A 163 -6.42 -31.40 -7.31
N GLU A 164 -6.54 -30.16 -7.76
CA GLU A 164 -6.49 -28.99 -6.90
C GLU A 164 -7.89 -28.44 -6.61
N SER A 165 -8.05 -27.92 -5.41
CA SER A 165 -9.21 -27.12 -5.02
C SER A 165 -8.78 -25.96 -4.12
N VAL A 166 -9.60 -24.90 -4.08
CA VAL A 166 -9.34 -23.69 -3.29
C VAL A 166 -10.57 -23.31 -2.47
N ALA A 167 -10.37 -22.53 -1.41
CA ALA A 167 -11.45 -21.93 -0.65
C ALA A 167 -11.70 -20.49 -1.12
N ALA A 168 -12.98 -20.09 -1.19
CA ALA A 168 -13.37 -18.73 -1.54
C ALA A 168 -14.44 -18.21 -0.57
N ASN A 169 -14.47 -16.89 -0.37
CA ASN A 169 -15.36 -16.25 0.57
C ASN A 169 -16.79 -16.07 0.03
N ARG A 170 -17.82 -16.25 0.86
CA ARG A 170 -19.22 -15.97 0.46
C ARG A 170 -19.58 -14.49 0.53
N SER A 171 -19.03 -13.76 1.51
CA SER A 171 -19.24 -12.31 1.63
C SER A 171 -18.63 -11.58 0.45
N ASP A 172 -17.47 -12.01 -0.04
CA ASP A 172 -16.89 -11.47 -1.29
C ASP A 172 -17.80 -11.74 -2.50
N GLY A 173 -18.44 -12.91 -2.55
CA GLY A 173 -19.41 -13.20 -3.61
C GLY A 173 -20.63 -12.27 -3.59
N LEU A 174 -21.13 -11.90 -2.41
CA LEU A 174 -22.18 -10.88 -2.28
C LEU A 174 -21.67 -9.50 -2.72
N ALA A 175 -20.44 -9.17 -2.33
CA ALA A 175 -19.81 -7.89 -2.59
C ALA A 175 -19.60 -7.61 -4.09
N VAL A 176 -19.29 -8.63 -4.88
CA VAL A 176 -19.27 -8.52 -6.36
C VAL A 176 -20.59 -7.94 -6.88
N GLY A 177 -21.73 -8.44 -6.39
CA GLY A 177 -23.05 -7.90 -6.76
C GLY A 177 -23.31 -6.49 -6.20
N MET A 178 -22.70 -6.11 -5.09
CA MET A 178 -22.79 -4.75 -4.54
C MET A 178 -22.04 -3.76 -5.43
N ILE A 179 -20.80 -4.09 -5.82
CA ILE A 179 -19.97 -3.27 -6.71
C ILE A 179 -20.64 -3.12 -8.09
N ALA A 180 -21.23 -4.20 -8.63
CA ALA A 180 -21.95 -4.13 -9.90
C ALA A 180 -23.12 -3.13 -9.89
N ARG A 181 -23.83 -2.97 -8.76
CA ARG A 181 -24.92 -1.99 -8.62
C ARG A 181 -24.42 -0.54 -8.65
N LEU A 182 -23.13 -0.30 -8.45
CA LEU A 182 -22.50 1.01 -8.60
C LEU A 182 -22.16 1.33 -10.06
N GLY A 183 -22.45 0.42 -11.00
CA GLY A 183 -22.08 0.56 -12.41
C GLY A 183 -20.59 0.38 -12.67
N VAL A 184 -19.88 -0.30 -11.76
CA VAL A 184 -18.45 -0.60 -11.88
C VAL A 184 -18.27 -2.01 -12.43
N ASP A 185 -17.61 -2.12 -13.58
CA ASP A 185 -17.28 -3.39 -14.20
C ASP A 185 -16.23 -4.15 -13.40
N GLN A 186 -16.19 -5.47 -13.54
CA GLN A 186 -15.35 -6.34 -12.73
C GLN A 186 -14.80 -7.51 -13.55
N CYS A 187 -13.53 -7.87 -13.33
CA CYS A 187 -12.94 -9.07 -13.92
C CYS A 187 -11.83 -9.67 -13.06
N ILE A 188 -11.52 -10.94 -13.33
CA ILE A 188 -10.37 -11.63 -12.73
C ILE A 188 -9.25 -11.69 -13.77
N LEU A 189 -8.02 -11.41 -13.35
CA LEU A 189 -6.81 -11.57 -14.16
C LEU A 189 -5.82 -12.43 -13.38
N SER A 190 -5.62 -13.67 -13.82
CA SER A 190 -4.79 -14.65 -13.09
C SER A 190 -3.74 -15.30 -13.99
N THR A 191 -2.58 -15.58 -13.41
CA THR A 191 -1.55 -16.42 -14.03
C THR A 191 -1.88 -17.90 -13.92
N GLU A 192 -2.80 -18.27 -13.02
CA GLU A 192 -3.21 -19.66 -12.80
C GLU A 192 -3.98 -20.20 -14.01
N THR A 193 -3.67 -21.43 -14.40
CA THR A 193 -4.29 -22.17 -15.51
C THR A 193 -5.38 -23.13 -15.05
N ASN A 194 -5.47 -23.40 -13.75
CA ASN A 194 -6.44 -24.30 -13.16
C ASN A 194 -7.89 -23.85 -13.47
N PRO A 195 -8.78 -24.77 -13.90
CA PRO A 195 -10.18 -24.44 -14.21
C PRO A 195 -10.97 -23.81 -13.06
N VAL A 196 -10.50 -23.92 -11.81
CA VAL A 196 -11.17 -23.38 -10.63
C VAL A 196 -11.39 -21.86 -10.72
N VAL A 197 -10.45 -21.13 -11.34
CA VAL A 197 -10.54 -19.68 -11.57
C VAL A 197 -11.79 -19.37 -12.42
N GLN A 198 -11.91 -20.03 -13.57
CA GLN A 198 -13.02 -19.85 -14.50
C GLN A 198 -14.36 -20.29 -13.89
N ALA A 199 -14.38 -21.43 -13.20
CA ALA A 199 -15.59 -21.92 -12.54
C ALA A 199 -16.09 -20.94 -11.47
N ARG A 200 -15.18 -20.34 -10.69
CA ARG A 200 -15.53 -19.35 -9.69
C ARG A 200 -15.99 -18.04 -10.32
N ALA A 201 -15.31 -17.55 -11.35
CA ALA A 201 -15.68 -16.36 -12.10
C ALA A 201 -17.11 -16.48 -12.66
N MET A 202 -17.40 -17.59 -13.34
CA MET A 202 -18.73 -17.89 -13.90
C MET A 202 -19.82 -17.86 -12.83
N LYS A 203 -19.58 -18.47 -11.67
CA LYS A 203 -20.53 -18.46 -10.55
C LYS A 203 -20.83 -17.05 -10.03
N LEU A 204 -19.86 -16.14 -10.10
CA LEU A 204 -20.00 -14.75 -9.68
C LEU A 204 -20.52 -13.84 -10.80
N GLY A 205 -20.70 -14.34 -12.02
CA GLY A 205 -21.05 -13.53 -13.19
C GLY A 205 -19.90 -12.65 -13.68
N LEU A 206 -18.66 -13.03 -13.36
CA LEU A 206 -17.45 -12.32 -13.78
C LEU A 206 -16.79 -13.00 -14.99
N ILE A 207 -16.03 -12.21 -15.74
CA ILE A 207 -15.10 -12.73 -16.76
C ILE A 207 -13.74 -12.90 -16.11
N ALA A 208 -13.08 -14.03 -16.40
CA ALA A 208 -11.71 -14.30 -15.99
C ALA A 208 -10.79 -14.46 -17.20
N GLU A 209 -9.65 -13.78 -17.17
CA GLU A 209 -8.51 -14.02 -18.04
C GLU A 209 -7.45 -14.79 -17.23
N SER A 210 -7.46 -16.11 -17.36
CA SER A 210 -6.60 -17.06 -16.63
C SER A 210 -5.46 -17.56 -17.52
N GLY A 211 -4.37 -18.05 -16.92
CA GLY A 211 -3.18 -18.51 -17.65
C GLY A 211 -2.40 -17.38 -18.32
N VAL A 212 -2.54 -16.15 -17.82
CA VAL A 212 -1.88 -14.97 -18.36
C VAL A 212 -0.41 -14.94 -17.91
N ALA A 213 0.53 -14.97 -18.87
CA ALA A 213 1.96 -14.90 -18.57
C ALA A 213 2.45 -13.48 -18.23
N ASP A 214 1.86 -12.46 -18.87
CA ASP A 214 2.22 -11.06 -18.72
C ASP A 214 0.96 -10.25 -18.31
N LYS A 215 0.76 -10.12 -16.99
CA LYS A 215 -0.36 -9.35 -16.42
C LYS A 215 -0.35 -7.88 -16.85
N PRO A 216 0.78 -7.15 -16.89
CA PRO A 216 0.85 -5.80 -17.45
C PRO A 216 0.26 -5.70 -18.86
N ALA A 217 0.72 -6.52 -19.80
CA ALA A 217 0.25 -6.49 -21.18
C ALA A 217 -1.24 -6.88 -21.29
N ALA A 218 -1.67 -7.88 -20.52
CA ALA A 218 -3.06 -8.29 -20.48
C ALA A 218 -3.99 -7.22 -19.90
N LEU A 219 -3.55 -6.48 -18.87
CA LEU A 219 -4.30 -5.37 -18.30
C LEU A 219 -4.50 -4.25 -19.32
N VAL A 220 -3.46 -3.89 -20.09
CA VAL A 220 -3.57 -2.91 -21.17
C VAL A 220 -4.58 -3.36 -22.23
N ALA A 221 -4.45 -4.61 -22.71
CA ALA A 221 -5.35 -5.14 -23.73
C ALA A 221 -6.81 -5.25 -23.23
N LEU A 222 -7.01 -5.60 -21.95
CA LEU A 222 -8.30 -5.62 -21.29
C LEU A 222 -8.90 -4.20 -21.21
N ALA A 223 -8.11 -3.22 -20.79
CA ALA A 223 -8.51 -1.82 -20.71
C ALA A 223 -9.00 -1.29 -22.08
N GLU A 224 -8.25 -1.60 -23.14
CA GLU A 224 -8.62 -1.28 -24.53
C GLU A 224 -9.94 -1.94 -24.95
N ARG A 225 -10.09 -3.26 -24.72
CA ARG A 225 -11.33 -3.99 -25.06
C ARG A 225 -12.56 -3.46 -24.32
N ARG A 226 -12.37 -2.97 -23.09
CA ARG A 226 -13.45 -2.42 -22.25
C ARG A 226 -13.68 -0.93 -22.48
N GLY A 227 -12.81 -0.24 -23.21
CA GLY A 227 -12.88 1.21 -23.39
C GLY A 227 -12.72 1.98 -22.08
N VAL A 228 -11.89 1.47 -21.16
CA VAL A 228 -11.62 2.07 -19.84
C VAL A 228 -10.17 2.55 -19.81
N ALA A 229 -9.93 3.78 -19.37
CA ALA A 229 -8.57 4.29 -19.18
C ALA A 229 -7.90 3.58 -18.00
N LEU A 230 -6.61 3.25 -18.11
CA LEU A 230 -5.85 2.62 -17.02
C LEU A 230 -5.95 3.40 -15.69
N ALA A 231 -6.02 4.74 -15.78
CA ALA A 231 -6.19 5.63 -14.63
C ALA A 231 -7.53 5.46 -13.89
N ASP A 232 -8.55 4.87 -14.53
CA ASP A 232 -9.86 4.58 -13.96
C ASP A 232 -10.00 3.09 -13.54
N ILE A 233 -8.90 2.33 -13.56
CA ILE A 233 -8.86 0.93 -13.15
C ILE A 233 -8.35 0.82 -11.72
N LEU A 234 -9.03 0.01 -10.91
CA LEU A 234 -8.54 -0.45 -9.63
C LEU A 234 -8.05 -1.90 -9.74
N PHE A 235 -6.77 -2.12 -9.46
CA PHE A 235 -6.18 -3.46 -9.41
C PHE A 235 -6.01 -3.93 -7.96
N VAL A 236 -6.46 -5.14 -7.67
CA VAL A 236 -6.24 -5.82 -6.38
C VAL A 236 -5.26 -6.97 -6.58
N GLY A 237 -4.07 -6.86 -6.00
CA GLY A 237 -3.00 -7.85 -6.13
C GLY A 237 -2.35 -8.21 -4.80
N ASN A 238 -1.76 -9.39 -4.70
CA ASN A 238 -1.15 -9.90 -3.46
C ASN A 238 0.32 -10.28 -3.58
N ASP A 239 0.84 -10.59 -4.78
CA ASP A 239 2.22 -11.07 -4.94
C ASP A 239 2.99 -10.38 -6.09
N VAL A 240 4.28 -10.68 -6.20
CA VAL A 240 5.23 -9.97 -7.08
C VAL A 240 4.86 -10.02 -8.56
N ASN A 241 4.09 -11.03 -8.98
CA ASN A 241 3.54 -11.14 -10.33
C ASN A 241 2.49 -10.07 -10.64
N ASP A 242 1.87 -9.45 -9.63
CA ASP A 242 0.90 -8.36 -9.78
C ASP A 242 1.55 -6.99 -9.90
N ALA A 243 2.78 -6.83 -9.40
CA ALA A 243 3.44 -5.53 -9.23
C ALA A 243 3.46 -4.70 -10.52
N GLY A 244 3.71 -5.33 -11.67
CA GLY A 244 3.72 -4.65 -12.95
C GLY A 244 2.33 -4.18 -13.41
N ALA A 245 1.28 -4.97 -13.16
CA ALA A 245 -0.08 -4.57 -13.50
C ALA A 245 -0.60 -3.47 -12.55
N MET A 246 -0.27 -3.58 -11.26
CA MET A 246 -0.53 -2.53 -10.27
C MET A 246 0.14 -1.21 -10.66
N ALA A 247 1.41 -1.23 -11.09
CA ALA A 247 2.11 -0.01 -11.51
C ALA A 247 1.46 0.72 -12.70
N LEU A 248 0.63 0.05 -13.50
CA LEU A 248 -0.10 0.64 -14.63
C LEU A 248 -1.50 1.14 -14.24
N ALA A 249 -2.13 0.55 -13.23
CA ALA A 249 -3.48 0.91 -12.80
C ALA A 249 -3.49 2.26 -12.06
N GLY A 250 -4.60 3.00 -12.17
CA GLY A 250 -4.77 4.27 -11.46
C GLY A 250 -4.97 4.10 -9.96
N PHE A 251 -5.48 2.94 -9.54
CA PHE A 251 -5.73 2.60 -8.14
C PHE A 251 -5.21 1.21 -7.82
N CYS A 252 -4.51 1.07 -6.70
CA CYS A 252 -3.87 -0.17 -6.30
C CYS A 252 -4.29 -0.55 -4.88
N VAL A 253 -4.77 -1.77 -4.72
CA VAL A 253 -5.17 -2.34 -3.43
C VAL A 253 -4.43 -3.64 -3.19
N ALA A 254 -4.02 -3.89 -1.95
CA ALA A 254 -3.41 -5.15 -1.55
C ALA A 254 -4.08 -5.73 -0.29
N PRO A 255 -4.29 -7.05 -0.22
CA PRO A 255 -4.68 -7.75 1.00
C PRO A 255 -3.73 -7.51 2.18
N ALA A 256 -4.22 -7.64 3.42
CA ALA A 256 -3.42 -7.44 4.64
C ALA A 256 -2.18 -8.34 4.71
N ASP A 257 -2.30 -9.56 4.17
CA ASP A 257 -1.25 -10.59 4.13
C ASP A 257 -0.60 -10.75 2.75
N ALA A 258 -0.80 -9.79 1.85
CA ALA A 258 -0.04 -9.69 0.61
C ALA A 258 1.47 -9.56 0.89
N HIS A 259 2.28 -9.98 -0.09
CA HIS A 259 3.72 -9.87 -0.03
C HIS A 259 4.13 -8.42 0.32
N PRO A 260 5.11 -8.20 1.22
CA PRO A 260 5.40 -6.84 1.70
C PRO A 260 5.77 -5.85 0.60
N SER A 261 6.43 -6.30 -0.48
CA SER A 261 6.73 -5.43 -1.62
C SER A 261 5.49 -4.97 -2.38
N VAL A 262 4.43 -5.79 -2.42
CA VAL A 262 3.16 -5.47 -3.10
C VAL A 262 2.33 -4.52 -2.25
N ARG A 263 2.30 -4.75 -0.94
CA ARG A 263 1.70 -3.80 0.02
C ARG A 263 2.33 -2.42 -0.05
N ALA A 264 3.62 -2.33 -0.34
CA ALA A 264 4.31 -1.06 -0.53
C ALA A 264 3.89 -0.31 -1.80
N LEU A 265 3.39 -1.02 -2.83
CA LEU A 265 2.86 -0.42 -4.06
C LEU A 265 1.40 0.00 -3.96
N ALA A 266 0.65 -0.57 -3.00
CA ALA A 266 -0.77 -0.31 -2.87
C ALA A 266 -1.04 1.07 -2.27
N GLY A 267 -1.98 1.80 -2.88
CA GLY A 267 -2.56 3.02 -2.30
C GLY A 267 -3.39 2.70 -1.05
N TYR A 268 -4.02 1.53 -1.03
CA TYR A 268 -4.76 1.03 0.14
C TYR A 268 -4.44 -0.43 0.44
N VAL A 269 -4.13 -0.72 1.70
CA VAL A 269 -3.96 -2.09 2.19
C VAL A 269 -5.19 -2.43 3.02
N THR A 270 -5.89 -3.50 2.67
CA THR A 270 -7.11 -3.90 3.37
C THR A 270 -6.80 -4.38 4.79
N LEU A 271 -7.80 -4.32 5.68
CA LEU A 271 -7.74 -5.02 6.97
C LEU A 271 -7.99 -6.53 6.76
N ALA A 272 -8.84 -6.88 5.81
CA ALA A 272 -9.09 -8.25 5.42
C ALA A 272 -7.85 -8.91 4.79
N ARG A 273 -7.69 -10.20 5.06
CA ARG A 273 -6.71 -11.09 4.43
C ARG A 273 -7.28 -11.69 3.15
N GLY A 274 -6.43 -12.17 2.25
CA GLY A 274 -6.84 -12.88 1.03
C GLY A 274 -7.91 -13.94 1.32
N GLY A 275 -9.01 -13.98 0.56
CA GLY A 275 -10.10 -14.95 0.76
C GLY A 275 -10.92 -14.77 2.03
N HIS A 276 -10.69 -13.70 2.81
CA HIS A 276 -11.35 -13.43 4.07
C HIS A 276 -12.18 -12.13 4.08
N GLY A 277 -12.59 -11.62 2.92
CA GLY A 277 -13.45 -10.43 2.83
C GLY A 277 -12.82 -9.24 2.12
N VAL A 278 -11.76 -9.42 1.32
CA VAL A 278 -11.08 -8.33 0.59
C VAL A 278 -12.05 -7.60 -0.34
N VAL A 279 -12.83 -8.35 -1.13
CA VAL A 279 -13.80 -7.77 -2.06
C VAL A 279 -14.96 -7.12 -1.30
N ARG A 280 -15.34 -7.69 -0.15
CA ARG A 280 -16.36 -7.09 0.72
C ARG A 280 -15.94 -5.75 1.30
N GLU A 281 -14.73 -5.67 1.83
CA GLU A 281 -14.16 -4.41 2.32
C GLU A 281 -14.07 -3.38 1.19
N LEU A 282 -13.62 -3.80 0.00
CA LEU A 282 -13.57 -2.95 -1.18
C LEU A 282 -14.95 -2.43 -1.59
N ALA A 283 -15.99 -3.27 -1.54
CA ALA A 283 -17.35 -2.83 -1.84
C ALA A 283 -17.83 -1.75 -0.87
N ASP A 284 -17.58 -1.92 0.43
CA ASP A 284 -17.96 -0.94 1.45
C ASP A 284 -17.23 0.40 1.22
N LEU A 285 -15.94 0.37 0.83
CA LEU A 285 -15.16 1.56 0.46
C LEU A 285 -15.71 2.26 -0.79
N LEU A 286 -15.98 1.51 -1.87
CA LEU A 286 -16.48 2.06 -3.12
C LEU A 286 -17.89 2.66 -3.00
N MET A 287 -18.74 2.06 -2.15
CA MET A 287 -20.06 2.63 -1.84
C MET A 287 -19.92 3.94 -1.07
N ALA A 288 -19.07 3.97 -0.03
CA ALA A 288 -18.87 5.16 0.78
C ALA A 288 -18.33 6.35 -0.04
N ALA A 289 -17.43 6.11 -0.99
CA ALA A 289 -16.87 7.14 -1.85
C ALA A 289 -17.87 7.75 -2.86
N ARG A 290 -18.98 7.06 -3.15
CA ARG A 290 -19.99 7.46 -4.14
C ARG A 290 -21.30 7.95 -3.51
N SER A 291 -21.33 8.06 -2.18
CA SER A 291 -22.51 8.46 -1.41
C SER A 291 -22.58 9.97 -1.18
#